data_AF-A0A317YL74-F1
#
_entry.id   AF-A0A317YL74-F1
#
_cell.length_a   1.000
_cell.length_b   1.000
_cell.length_c   1.000
_cell.angle_alpha   90.00
_cell.angle_beta   90.00
_cell.angle_gamma   90.00
#
_symmetry.space_group_name_H-M   'P 1'
#
loop_
_entity.id
_entity.type
_entity.pdbx_description
1 polymer ?
#
loop_
_entity_poly.entity_id
_entity_poly.type
_entity_poly.pdbx_seq_one_letter_code
_entity_poly.pdbx_strand_id
1 'polypeptide(L)'
;MIHQYMALFSCPVHCILPSQSKLQTRHFHYNQNSNTCISMAHQRARPIIVDPALQVPNKTEVVTTKEKRSMPSSFKIFVGSSWVMLSRSFLEFCLRWDNLPRTLLMYFTNFLSSSEGYFHTVICNSEHYQNTTVNSDLRFMAWDKPPLTHPVNLTTEHFDAMANNGAPFAHSFANDNSVLDMIDAKLLGRAPSW
;
A
#
# COMPACT_ATOMS: atom_id res chain seq x y z
N MET A 1 -9.66 -17.03 1.57
CA MET A 1 -8.51 -16.10 1.66
C MET A 1 -8.98 -14.64 1.76
N ILE A 2 -9.98 -14.36 2.63
CA ILE A 2 -10.56 -13.02 2.86
C ILE A 2 -10.40 -12.59 4.34
N HIS A 3 -9.91 -13.47 5.23
CA HIS A 3 -9.81 -13.23 6.68
C HIS A 3 -8.67 -12.30 7.14
N GLN A 4 -7.93 -11.64 6.26
CA GLN A 4 -6.77 -10.81 6.65
C GLN A 4 -7.03 -9.29 6.68
N TYR A 5 -8.24 -8.86 6.35
CA TYR A 5 -8.57 -7.45 6.23
C TYR A 5 -9.91 -7.18 6.91
N MET A 6 -9.90 -6.38 7.97
CA MET A 6 -11.11 -5.99 8.68
C MET A 6 -11.19 -4.46 8.72
N ALA A 7 -12.30 -3.92 8.23
CA ALA A 7 -12.64 -2.52 8.45
C ALA A 7 -12.99 -2.35 9.93
N LEU A 8 -12.32 -1.43 10.62
CA LEU A 8 -12.55 -1.13 12.05
C LEU A 8 -13.75 -0.19 12.26
N PHE A 9 -14.25 0.42 11.18
CA PHE A 9 -15.43 1.28 11.22
C PHE A 9 -16.36 0.94 10.06
N SER A 10 -17.66 0.88 10.34
CA SER A 10 -18.69 0.77 9.30
C SER A 10 -18.74 2.10 8.54
N CYS A 11 -18.16 2.14 7.34
CA CYS A 11 -18.12 3.35 6.51
C CYS A 11 -19.28 3.30 5.50
N PRO A 12 -20.40 4.03 5.71
CA PRO A 12 -21.36 4.24 4.64
C PRO A 12 -20.70 5.04 3.52
N VAL A 13 -21.08 4.73 2.29
CA VAL A 13 -20.43 5.05 1.01
C VAL A 13 -20.49 6.55 0.62
N HIS A 14 -20.31 7.46 1.59
CA HIS A 14 -20.48 8.91 1.39
C HIS A 14 -19.51 9.83 2.14
N CYS A 15 -18.41 9.31 2.67
CA CYS A 15 -17.40 10.15 3.32
C CYS A 15 -16.26 10.50 2.36
N ILE A 16 -16.53 11.44 1.44
CA ILE A 16 -15.53 12.46 1.14
C ILE A 16 -15.40 13.24 2.45
N LEU A 17 -14.29 13.10 3.19
CA LEU A 17 -14.04 13.96 4.33
C LEU A 17 -13.21 15.16 3.87
N PRO A 18 -13.82 16.34 3.67
CA PRO A 18 -13.11 17.59 3.80
C PRO A 18 -12.75 17.78 5.28
N SER A 19 -11.52 18.21 5.55
CA SER A 19 -11.15 18.93 6.78
C SER A 19 -11.65 18.30 8.10
N GLN A 20 -10.92 17.34 8.65
CA GLN A 20 -10.92 17.11 10.10
C GLN A 20 -9.51 17.30 10.65
N SER A 21 -9.28 18.53 11.09
CA SER A 21 -8.22 18.94 11.99
C SER A 21 -8.34 18.15 13.30
N LYS A 22 -7.49 17.12 13.45
CA LYS A 22 -7.03 16.43 14.67
C LYS A 22 -6.76 14.93 14.40
N LEU A 23 -6.19 14.60 13.24
CA LEU A 23 -5.38 13.38 13.15
C LEU A 23 -4.05 13.69 13.83
N GLN A 24 -3.92 13.33 15.11
CA GLN A 24 -2.63 13.30 15.78
C GLN A 24 -1.89 12.04 15.29
N THR A 25 -1.52 12.09 14.02
CA THR A 25 -0.90 11.03 13.24
C THR A 25 0.49 10.78 13.82
N ARG A 26 0.66 9.75 14.65
CA ARG A 26 2.01 9.26 14.93
C ARG A 26 2.57 8.73 13.62
N HIS A 27 3.64 9.38 13.20
CA HIS A 27 4.14 9.41 11.85
C HIS A 27 4.59 8.04 11.34
N PHE A 28 4.05 7.62 10.20
CA PHE A 28 4.89 7.06 9.14
C PHE A 28 5.01 8.12 8.06
N HIS A 29 6.11 8.85 8.11
CA HIS A 29 6.47 9.83 7.09
C HIS A 29 6.77 9.10 5.77
N TYR A 30 5.95 9.29 4.73
CA TYR A 30 6.53 9.50 3.40
C TYR A 30 7.30 10.82 3.46
N ASN A 31 8.58 10.71 3.76
CA ASN A 31 9.51 11.76 3.44
C ASN A 31 9.80 11.65 1.94
N GLN A 32 9.30 12.59 1.15
CA GLN A 32 9.81 12.82 -0.23
C GLN A 32 11.35 13.00 -0.24
N ASN A 33 11.96 13.26 0.92
CA ASN A 33 13.38 13.48 1.12
C ASN A 33 14.16 12.30 1.73
N SER A 34 13.58 11.11 1.89
CA SER A 34 14.36 9.98 2.39
C SER A 34 15.22 9.40 1.25
N ASN A 35 16.54 9.62 1.33
CA ASN A 35 17.51 9.04 0.39
C ASN A 35 17.33 7.52 0.22
N THR A 36 16.75 6.85 1.22
CA THR A 36 16.45 5.42 1.24
C THR A 36 15.37 5.01 0.23
N CYS A 37 14.25 5.73 0.13
CA CYS A 37 13.19 5.41 -0.83
C CYS A 37 13.65 5.63 -2.28
N ILE A 38 14.40 6.71 -2.51
CA ILE A 38 15.01 6.99 -3.81
C ILE A 38 16.06 5.93 -4.16
N SER A 39 16.85 5.46 -3.18
CA SER A 39 17.83 4.37 -3.36
C SER A 39 17.15 3.04 -3.70
N MET A 40 16.08 2.67 -2.99
CA MET A 40 15.31 1.45 -3.26
C MET A 40 14.65 1.49 -4.64
N ALA A 41 14.04 2.62 -5.02
CA ALA A 41 13.48 2.82 -6.35
C ALA A 41 14.55 2.67 -7.43
N HIS A 42 15.75 3.26 -7.26
CA HIS A 42 16.86 3.10 -8.20
C HIS A 42 17.35 1.65 -8.32
N GLN A 43 17.44 0.93 -7.21
CA GLN A 43 17.86 -0.48 -7.20
C GLN A 43 16.86 -1.37 -7.94
N ARG A 44 15.56 -1.07 -7.87
CA ARG A 44 14.48 -1.84 -8.51
C ARG A 44 14.18 -1.41 -9.95
N ALA A 45 14.49 -0.17 -10.31
CA ALA A 45 14.18 0.41 -11.61
C ALA A 45 15.10 -0.07 -12.73
N ARG A 46 16.39 -0.28 -12.46
CA ARG A 46 17.41 -0.59 -13.48
C ARG A 46 17.50 -2.06 -13.92
N PRO A 47 17.28 -3.06 -13.04
CA PRO A 47 17.24 -4.46 -13.42
C PRO A 47 16.23 -4.74 -14.54
N ILE A 48 16.61 -5.61 -15.49
CA ILE A 48 15.66 -6.24 -16.40
C ILE A 48 15.37 -7.63 -15.84
N ILE A 49 14.09 -7.88 -15.58
CA ILE A 49 13.61 -9.05 -14.88
C ILE A 49 13.15 -10.09 -15.90
N VAL A 50 13.62 -11.31 -15.74
CA VAL A 50 13.11 -12.48 -16.47
C VAL A 50 12.42 -13.35 -15.44
N ASP A 51 11.12 -13.56 -15.62
CA ASP A 51 10.35 -14.49 -14.82
C ASP A 51 10.19 -15.82 -15.57
N PRO A 52 10.97 -16.86 -15.22
CA PRO A 52 10.88 -18.15 -15.88
C PRO A 52 9.55 -18.85 -15.60
N ALA A 53 8.82 -18.49 -14.55
CA ALA A 53 7.53 -19.08 -14.21
C ALA A 53 6.49 -18.83 -15.31
N LEU A 54 6.66 -17.76 -16.10
CA LEU A 54 5.81 -17.46 -17.26
C LEU A 54 5.96 -18.47 -18.40
N GLN A 55 7.07 -19.22 -18.43
CA GLN A 55 7.42 -20.12 -19.54
C GLN A 55 7.54 -21.58 -19.09
N VAL A 56 7.96 -21.82 -17.86
CA VAL A 56 8.27 -23.15 -17.33
C VAL A 56 7.49 -23.38 -16.03
N PRO A 57 6.59 -24.38 -15.99
CA PRO A 57 5.93 -24.77 -14.75
C PRO A 57 6.94 -25.15 -13.66
N ASN A 58 6.65 -24.82 -12.40
CA ASN A 58 7.45 -25.14 -11.20
C ASN A 58 8.80 -24.43 -11.04
N LYS A 59 9.14 -23.45 -11.89
CA LYS A 59 10.30 -22.57 -11.65
C LYS A 59 9.82 -21.23 -11.11
N THR A 60 10.07 -20.97 -9.83
CA THR A 60 9.50 -19.81 -9.11
C THR A 60 10.50 -18.67 -8.85
N GLU A 61 11.79 -18.90 -9.13
CA GLU A 61 12.81 -17.89 -8.88
C GLU A 61 12.95 -16.93 -10.06
N VAL A 62 12.78 -15.64 -9.74
CA VAL A 62 12.94 -14.54 -10.68
C VAL A 62 14.42 -14.26 -10.90
N VAL A 63 14.84 -14.13 -12.16
CA VAL A 63 16.26 -13.90 -12.52
C VAL A 63 16.43 -12.51 -13.12
N THR A 64 17.52 -11.84 -12.78
CA THR A 64 17.89 -10.55 -13.37
C THR A 64 18.96 -10.73 -14.44
N THR A 65 18.84 -10.04 -15.57
CA THR A 65 19.88 -10.07 -16.62
C THR A 65 21.14 -9.30 -16.21
N LYS A 66 22.28 -9.59 -16.83
CA LYS A 66 23.52 -8.81 -16.64
C LYS A 66 23.35 -7.35 -17.11
N GLU A 67 22.67 -7.18 -18.23
CA GLU A 67 22.32 -5.85 -18.77
C GLU A 67 21.30 -5.15 -17.88
N LYS A 68 21.41 -3.82 -17.79
CA LYS A 68 20.51 -2.96 -17.00
C LYS A 68 19.96 -1.86 -17.89
N ARG A 69 18.68 -1.54 -17.74
CA ARG A 69 18.07 -0.38 -18.41
C ARG A 69 18.49 0.93 -17.75
N SER A 70 18.42 2.02 -18.51
CA SER A 70 18.58 3.38 -18.00
C SER A 70 17.36 3.79 -17.17
N MET A 71 17.54 4.82 -16.33
CA MET A 71 16.42 5.43 -15.63
C MET A 71 15.54 6.20 -16.62
N PRO A 72 14.21 6.20 -16.43
CA PRO A 72 13.32 7.00 -17.26
C PRO A 72 13.61 8.49 -17.06
N SER A 73 13.63 9.26 -18.14
CA SER A 73 13.79 10.72 -18.12
C SER A 73 12.46 11.48 -18.16
N SER A 74 11.38 10.83 -18.62
CA SER A 74 10.07 11.44 -18.83
C SER A 74 9.19 11.48 -17.59
N PHE A 75 9.54 10.75 -16.52
CA PHE A 75 8.79 10.72 -15.26
C PHE A 75 9.71 10.36 -14.09
N LYS A 76 9.28 10.71 -12.88
CA LYS A 76 9.96 10.34 -11.62
C LYS A 76 9.33 9.08 -11.05
N ILE A 77 10.13 8.14 -10.56
CA ILE A 77 9.62 6.92 -9.93
C ILE A 77 9.30 7.17 -8.47
N PHE A 78 8.11 6.79 -8.05
CA PHE A 78 7.66 6.83 -6.66
C PHE A 78 7.28 5.43 -6.20
N VAL A 79 7.69 5.05 -4.99
CA VAL A 79 7.43 3.74 -4.40
C VAL A 79 6.89 3.94 -2.99
N GLY A 80 5.92 3.12 -2.60
CA GLY A 80 5.29 3.15 -1.28
C GLY A 80 4.65 1.82 -0.95
N SER A 81 3.66 1.85 -0.07
CA SER A 81 2.89 0.66 0.29
C SER A 81 2.11 0.12 -0.92
N SER A 82 2.03 -1.21 -1.05
CA SER A 82 1.16 -1.87 -2.03
C SER A 82 -0.33 -1.74 -1.67
N TRP A 83 -0.63 -1.34 -0.43
CA TRP A 83 -1.97 -1.04 0.00
C TRP A 83 -2.32 0.41 -0.28
N VAL A 84 -3.27 0.62 -1.18
CA VAL A 84 -3.69 1.95 -1.61
C VAL A 84 -5.20 2.07 -1.58
N MET A 85 -5.68 3.26 -1.24
CA MET A 85 -7.07 3.66 -1.39
C MET A 85 -7.15 4.63 -2.56
N LEU A 86 -7.85 4.24 -3.63
CA LEU A 86 -7.90 5.00 -4.87
C LEU A 86 -9.31 5.53 -5.09
N SER A 87 -9.43 6.81 -5.45
CA SER A 87 -10.71 7.37 -5.84
C SER A 87 -11.16 6.79 -7.20
N ARG A 88 -12.48 6.69 -7.39
CA ARG A 88 -13.05 6.25 -8.67
C ARG A 88 -12.56 7.10 -9.84
N SER A 89 -12.48 8.42 -9.66
CA SER A 89 -12.00 9.34 -10.71
C SER A 89 -10.54 9.07 -11.09
N PHE A 90 -9.66 8.79 -10.13
CA PHE A 90 -8.27 8.45 -10.43
C PHE A 90 -8.13 7.08 -11.10
N LEU A 91 -8.95 6.10 -10.71
CA LEU A 91 -9.00 4.80 -11.39
C LEU A 91 -9.48 4.94 -12.85
N GLU A 92 -10.52 5.72 -13.10
CA GLU A 92 -10.97 6.03 -14.45
C GLU A 92 -9.86 6.70 -15.27
N PHE A 93 -9.11 7.64 -14.67
CA PHE A 93 -7.92 8.22 -15.29
C PHE A 93 -6.86 7.17 -15.65
N CYS A 94 -6.58 6.21 -14.76
CA CYS A 94 -5.64 5.12 -15.04
C CYS A 94 -6.08 4.20 -16.19
N LEU A 95 -7.38 4.10 -16.46
CA LEU A 95 -7.95 3.27 -17.51
C LEU A 95 -8.10 3.99 -18.87
N ARG A 96 -7.95 5.31 -18.90
CA ARG A 96 -8.05 6.10 -20.13
C ARG A 96 -6.90 5.80 -21.09
N TRP A 97 -7.09 6.21 -22.34
CA TRP A 97 -6.10 6.05 -23.41
C TRP A 97 -4.99 7.11 -23.38
N ASP A 98 -4.90 7.89 -22.29
CA ASP A 98 -3.87 8.90 -22.08
C ASP A 98 -2.47 8.25 -21.99
N ASN A 99 -1.45 8.96 -22.48
CA ASN A 99 -0.11 8.38 -22.63
C ASN A 99 0.55 8.04 -21.29
N LEU A 100 0.35 8.85 -20.24
CA LEU A 100 1.07 8.67 -18.97
C LEU A 100 0.73 7.33 -18.27
N PRO A 101 -0.55 7.00 -17.92
CA PRO A 101 -0.86 5.71 -17.31
C PRO A 101 -0.43 4.52 -18.17
N ARG A 102 -0.60 4.59 -19.50
CA ARG A 102 -0.16 3.52 -20.41
C ARG A 102 1.35 3.32 -20.42
N THR A 103 2.12 4.41 -20.56
CA THR A 103 3.59 4.34 -20.55
C THR A 103 4.09 3.79 -19.22
N LEU A 104 3.51 4.23 -18.11
CA LEU A 104 3.86 3.72 -16.79
C LEU A 104 3.46 2.26 -16.62
N LEU A 105 2.30 1.84 -17.13
CA LEU A 105 1.85 0.45 -17.07
C LEU A 105 2.86 -0.45 -17.78
N MET A 106 3.25 -0.08 -19.00
CA MET A 106 4.30 -0.78 -19.75
C MET A 106 5.62 -0.83 -18.98
N TYR A 107 6.04 0.29 -18.38
CA TYR A 107 7.28 0.34 -17.60
C TYR A 107 7.27 -0.59 -16.37
N PHE A 108 6.15 -0.60 -15.63
CA PHE A 108 5.97 -1.37 -14.39
C PHE A 108 5.63 -2.85 -14.63
N THR A 109 5.38 -3.28 -15.87
CA THR A 109 5.30 -4.72 -16.19
C THR A 109 6.63 -5.46 -15.94
N ASN A 110 7.76 -4.74 -16.03
CA ASN A 110 9.09 -5.25 -15.73
C ASN A 110 9.71 -4.44 -14.57
N PHE A 111 9.11 -4.53 -13.40
CA PHE A 111 9.57 -3.87 -12.18
C PHE A 111 9.25 -4.75 -10.96
N LEU A 112 10.23 -5.02 -10.10
CA LEU A 112 10.02 -5.85 -8.90
C LEU A 112 8.99 -5.19 -7.99
N SER A 113 8.00 -5.96 -7.52
CA SER A 113 6.83 -5.49 -6.75
C SER A 113 6.19 -4.24 -7.35
N SER A 114 5.77 -4.33 -8.62
CA SER A 114 5.16 -3.25 -9.38
C SER A 114 3.95 -2.59 -8.69
N SER A 115 3.19 -3.33 -7.88
CA SER A 115 2.06 -2.80 -7.09
C SER A 115 2.46 -1.72 -6.08
N GLU A 116 3.71 -1.73 -5.60
CA GLU A 116 4.25 -0.72 -4.69
C GLU A 116 4.68 0.56 -5.42
N GLY A 117 4.75 0.56 -6.75
CA GLY A 117 5.29 1.69 -7.52
C GLY A 117 4.31 2.30 -8.52
N TYR A 118 3.47 1.49 -9.17
CA TYR A 118 2.65 1.94 -10.29
C TYR A 118 1.73 3.12 -9.92
N PHE A 119 0.81 2.92 -8.98
CA PHE A 119 -0.18 3.96 -8.63
C PHE A 119 0.47 5.21 -8.03
N HIS A 120 1.49 5.03 -7.18
CA HIS A 120 2.29 6.13 -6.62
C HIS A 120 2.94 6.95 -7.73
N THR A 121 3.50 6.28 -8.73
CA THR A 121 4.15 6.96 -9.86
C THR A 121 3.15 7.65 -10.77
N VAL A 122 2.01 7.02 -11.08
CA VAL A 122 0.97 7.63 -11.92
C VAL A 122 0.40 8.88 -11.25
N ILE A 123 0.05 8.81 -9.96
CA ILE A 123 -0.61 9.93 -9.27
C ILE A 123 0.33 11.13 -9.09
N CYS A 124 1.58 10.89 -8.71
CA CYS A 124 2.56 11.95 -8.45
C CYS A 124 3.13 12.60 -9.71
N ASN A 125 3.05 11.94 -10.88
CA ASN A 125 3.43 12.54 -12.17
C ASN A 125 2.23 13.08 -12.95
N SER A 126 1.01 12.97 -12.40
CA SER A 126 -0.19 13.50 -13.05
C SER A 126 -0.48 14.91 -12.55
N GLU A 127 -0.44 15.89 -13.48
CA GLU A 127 -0.70 17.29 -13.18
C GLU A 127 -2.06 17.51 -12.48
N HIS A 128 -3.06 16.71 -12.85
CA HIS A 128 -4.42 16.82 -12.30
C HIS A 128 -4.57 16.18 -10.91
N TYR A 129 -3.76 15.19 -10.54
CA TYR A 129 -3.96 14.39 -9.32
C TYR A 129 -2.82 14.48 -8.29
N GLN A 130 -1.66 15.03 -8.65
CA GLN A 130 -0.51 15.09 -7.74
C GLN A 130 -0.82 15.76 -6.39
N ASN A 131 -1.72 16.76 -6.39
CA ASN A 131 -2.11 17.53 -5.22
C ASN A 131 -3.30 16.91 -4.45
N THR A 132 -3.85 15.77 -4.91
CA THR A 132 -4.95 15.06 -4.23
C THR A 132 -4.43 13.90 -3.37
N THR A 133 -3.12 13.80 -3.20
CA THR A 133 -2.47 12.69 -2.49
C THR A 133 -2.53 12.89 -0.99
N VAL A 134 -2.82 11.80 -0.26
CA VAL A 134 -2.70 11.74 1.21
C VAL A 134 -1.65 10.70 1.54
N ASN A 135 -0.61 11.16 2.22
CA ASN A 135 0.48 10.33 2.69
C ASN A 135 0.08 9.56 3.97
N SER A 136 -0.71 8.51 3.80
CA SER A 136 -1.09 7.62 4.90
C SER A 136 -1.48 6.25 4.36
N ASP A 137 -1.02 5.20 5.03
CA ASP A 137 -1.43 3.82 4.74
C ASP A 137 -2.85 3.51 5.21
N LEU A 138 -3.47 4.40 6.00
CA LEU A 138 -4.81 4.24 6.61
C LEU A 138 -5.00 2.92 7.36
N ARG A 139 -3.90 2.27 7.75
CA ARG A 139 -3.85 1.01 8.48
C ARG A 139 -3.03 1.16 9.75
N PHE A 140 -3.55 0.59 10.84
CA PHE A 140 -2.73 0.32 12.01
C PHE A 140 -1.93 -0.96 11.80
N MET A 141 -0.62 -0.88 12.02
CA MET A 141 0.32 -2.00 12.01
C MET A 141 1.25 -1.85 13.21
N ALA A 142 1.47 -2.94 13.93
CA ALA A 142 2.48 -3.01 14.97
C ALA A 142 3.75 -3.65 14.41
N TRP A 143 4.90 -3.23 14.90
CA TRP A 143 6.21 -3.70 14.45
C TRP A 143 7.09 -4.01 15.66
N ASP A 144 7.93 -5.04 15.53
CA ASP A 144 8.99 -5.32 16.48
C ASP A 144 10.00 -4.17 16.53
N LYS A 145 10.81 -4.16 17.60
CA LYS A 145 11.95 -3.25 17.75
C LYS A 145 13.23 -4.08 17.92
N PRO A 146 14.09 -4.20 16.89
CA PRO A 146 14.00 -3.58 15.57
C PRO A 146 12.92 -4.22 14.66
N PRO A 147 12.40 -3.49 13.65
CA PRO A 147 11.37 -4.03 12.75
C PRO A 147 11.87 -5.24 11.95
N LEU A 148 11.10 -6.32 11.97
CA LEU A 148 11.28 -7.47 11.08
C LEU A 148 10.67 -7.19 9.69
N THR A 149 10.78 -8.16 8.78
CA THR A 149 10.23 -8.08 7.42
C THR A 149 8.71 -7.92 7.38
N HIS A 150 8.02 -8.45 8.39
CA HIS A 150 6.56 -8.43 8.47
C HIS A 150 6.10 -7.80 9.79
N PRO A 151 4.97 -7.09 9.81
CA PRO A 151 4.39 -6.56 11.04
C PRO A 151 3.95 -7.70 11.96
N VAL A 152 3.99 -7.45 13.27
CA VAL A 152 3.59 -8.45 14.28
C VAL A 152 2.10 -8.73 14.20
N ASN A 153 1.71 -9.94 14.62
CA ASN A 153 0.31 -10.26 14.77
C ASN A 153 -0.29 -9.43 15.91
N LEU A 154 -1.35 -8.70 15.60
CA LEU A 154 -2.12 -7.93 16.55
C LEU A 154 -2.87 -8.87 17.50
N THR A 155 -2.82 -8.51 18.77
CA THR A 155 -3.43 -9.22 19.89
C THR A 155 -4.25 -8.25 20.72
N THR A 156 -4.93 -8.75 21.74
CA THR A 156 -5.70 -7.92 22.69
C THR A 156 -4.85 -6.83 23.36
N GLU A 157 -3.55 -7.06 23.56
CA GLU A 157 -2.59 -6.06 24.08
C GLU A 157 -2.47 -4.82 23.19
N HIS A 158 -2.72 -4.98 21.89
CA HIS A 158 -2.64 -3.92 20.90
C HIS A 158 -3.97 -3.19 20.71
N PHE A 159 -5.06 -3.65 21.33
CA PHE A 159 -6.41 -3.20 21.04
C PHE A 159 -6.59 -1.70 21.28
N ASP A 160 -6.19 -1.19 22.45
CA ASP A 160 -6.37 0.23 22.79
C ASP A 160 -5.54 1.13 21.88
N ALA A 161 -4.32 0.72 21.53
CA ALA A 161 -3.47 1.46 20.59
C ALA A 161 -4.11 1.52 19.19
N MET A 162 -4.64 0.39 18.72
CA MET A 162 -5.33 0.29 17.44
C MET A 162 -6.60 1.15 17.40
N ALA A 163 -7.45 1.04 18.43
CA ALA A 163 -8.72 1.76 18.52
C ALA A 163 -8.52 3.30 18.58
N ASN A 164 -7.46 3.76 19.25
CA ASN A 164 -7.18 5.19 19.41
C ASN A 164 -6.34 5.80 18.27
N ASN A 165 -5.83 5.01 17.33
CA ASN A 165 -4.97 5.51 16.26
C ASN A 165 -5.73 6.25 15.14
N GLY A 166 -7.07 6.11 15.08
CA GLY A 166 -7.92 6.75 14.07
C GLY A 166 -7.80 6.18 12.65
N ALA A 167 -7.03 5.10 12.46
CA ALA A 167 -6.93 4.41 11.18
C ALA A 167 -8.18 3.53 10.94
N PRO A 168 -8.80 3.59 9.75
CA PRO A 168 -10.00 2.82 9.48
C PRO A 168 -9.78 1.31 9.34
N PHE A 169 -8.53 0.88 9.18
CA PHE A 169 -8.15 -0.52 8.99
C PHE A 169 -7.00 -0.90 9.93
N ALA A 170 -6.83 -2.19 10.13
CA ALA A 170 -5.65 -2.77 10.76
C ALA A 170 -5.24 -4.04 10.01
N HIS A 171 -3.98 -4.45 10.16
CA HIS A 171 -3.44 -5.63 9.50
C HIS A 171 -2.65 -6.52 10.46
N SER A 172 -2.41 -7.76 10.02
CA SER A 172 -1.77 -8.86 10.73
C SER A 172 -2.59 -9.38 11.90
N PHE A 173 -3.69 -10.06 11.61
CA PHE A 173 -4.41 -10.84 12.61
C PHE A 173 -4.11 -12.32 12.42
N ALA A 174 -3.85 -13.04 13.51
CA ALA A 174 -3.93 -14.48 13.48
C ALA A 174 -5.38 -14.92 13.35
N ASN A 175 -5.62 -16.08 12.69
CA ASN A 175 -6.95 -16.67 12.64
C ASN A 175 -7.45 -16.96 14.06
N ASP A 176 -8.75 -16.81 14.28
CA ASP A 176 -9.43 -17.11 15.55
C ASP A 176 -8.83 -16.42 16.79
N ASN A 177 -8.25 -15.23 16.59
CA ASN A 177 -7.69 -14.44 17.67
C ASN A 177 -8.79 -13.66 18.40
N SER A 178 -8.78 -13.69 19.73
CA SER A 178 -9.77 -13.01 20.58
C SER A 178 -9.83 -11.49 20.39
N VAL A 179 -8.79 -10.87 19.81
CA VAL A 179 -8.84 -9.46 19.41
C VAL A 179 -9.91 -9.19 18.34
N LEU A 180 -10.22 -10.17 17.48
CA LEU A 180 -11.26 -10.05 16.45
C LEU A 180 -12.65 -9.92 17.10
N ASP A 181 -12.92 -10.76 18.12
CA ASP A 181 -14.15 -10.67 18.90
C ASP A 181 -14.27 -9.32 19.61
N MET A 182 -13.15 -8.80 20.14
CA MET A 182 -13.11 -7.47 20.75
C MET A 182 -13.42 -6.35 19.74
N ILE A 183 -12.90 -6.44 18.51
CA ILE A 183 -13.21 -5.50 17.43
C ILE A 183 -14.70 -5.55 17.10
N ASP A 184 -15.24 -6.75 16.87
CA ASP A 184 -16.64 -6.93 16.51
C ASP A 184 -17.57 -6.38 17.59
N ALA A 185 -17.30 -6.68 18.86
CA ALA A 185 -18.14 -6.25 19.98
C ALA A 185 -17.99 -4.75 20.29
N LYS A 186 -16.76 -4.22 20.37
CA LYS A 186 -16.50 -2.86 20.90
C LYS A 186 -16.44 -1.77 19.83
N LEU A 187 -16.02 -2.09 18.60
CA LEU A 187 -15.85 -1.10 17.53
C LEU A 187 -16.96 -1.19 16.48
N LEU A 188 -17.39 -2.41 16.13
CA LEU A 188 -18.37 -2.63 15.06
C LEU A 188 -19.80 -2.84 15.56
N GLY A 189 -19.98 -3.08 16.87
CA GLY A 189 -21.29 -3.32 17.47
C GLY A 189 -21.99 -4.58 16.94
N ARG A 190 -21.23 -5.58 16.50
CA ARG A 190 -21.77 -6.85 16.03
C ARG A 190 -22.02 -7.77 17.21
N ALA A 191 -23.16 -8.47 17.17
CA ALA A 191 -23.42 -9.55 18.11
C ALA A 191 -22.43 -10.69 17.87
N PRO A 192 -22.00 -11.42 18.92
CA PRO A 192 -21.19 -12.60 18.71
C PRO A 192 -21.96 -13.56 17.80
N SER A 193 -21.33 -14.08 16.76
CA SER A 193 -21.90 -15.16 15.94
C SER A 193 -21.65 -16.48 16.67
N TRP A 194 -22.70 -17.01 17.30
CA TRP A 194 -22.71 -18.33 17.95
C TRP A 194 -22.98 -19.41 16.91
#